data_AF-A0A7W1ZX18-F1
#
_entry.id   AF-A0A7W1ZX18-F1
#
_cell.length_a   1.000
_cell.length_b   1.000
_cell.length_c   1.000
_cell.angle_alpha   90.00
_cell.angle_beta   90.00
_cell.angle_gamma   90.00
#
_symmetry.space_group_name_H-M   'P 1'
#
loop_
_entity.id
_entity.type
_entity.pdbx_description
1 polymer ?
#
loop_
_entity_poly.entity_id
_entity_poly.type
_entity_poly.pdbx_seq_one_letter_code
_entity_poly.pdbx_strand_id
1 'polypeptide(L)' 'MTEVEKFLNRLISRVRIVVENVICGIKRCRIVKDTLRLTKENISDVVMEIACGLHNLRVTFRHPIQTIDITNLEELSYFK' A
#
# COMPACT_ATOMS: atom_id res chain seq x y z
N MET A 1 -0.30 -2.88 32.10
CA MET A 1 -0.96 -2.63 30.80
C MET A 1 -2.43 -2.99 30.94
N THR A 2 -3.29 -2.00 30.78
CA THR A 2 -4.74 -2.18 30.77
C THR A 2 -5.15 -3.01 29.56
N GLU A 3 -6.29 -3.70 29.62
CA GLU A 3 -6.78 -4.52 28.51
C GLU A 3 -7.04 -3.68 27.24
N VAL A 4 -7.43 -2.41 27.42
CA VAL A 4 -7.60 -1.43 26.34
C VAL A 4 -6.27 -1.13 25.64
N GLU A 5 -5.19 -0.91 26.40
CA GLU A 5 -3.85 -0.70 25.84
C GLU A 5 -3.37 -1.92 25.04
N LYS A 6 -3.61 -3.13 25.55
CA LYS A 6 -3.27 -4.38 24.84
C LYS A 6 -3.99 -4.48 23.50
N PHE A 7 -5.28 -4.15 23.48
CA PHE A 7 -6.08 -4.18 22.27
C PHE A 7 -5.57 -3.15 21.24
N LEU A 8 -5.34 -1.91 21.65
CA LEU A 8 -4.82 -0.85 20.79
C LEU A 8 -3.44 -1.20 20.22
N ASN A 9 -2.54 -1.70 21.07
CA ASN A 9 -1.21 -2.12 20.63
C ASN A 9 -1.29 -3.25 19.60
N ARG A 10 -2.20 -4.22 19.77
CA ARG A 10 -2.42 -5.29 18.80
C ARG A 10 -2.94 -4.74 17.47
N LEU A 11 -3.86 -3.78 17.49
CA LEU A 11 -4.38 -3.13 16.29
C LEU A 11 -3.29 -2.38 15.53
N ILE A 12 -2.54 -1.52 16.22
CA ILE A 12 -1.43 -0.73 15.63
C ILE A 12 -0.37 -1.67 15.03
N SER A 13 -0.03 -2.75 15.75
CA SER A 13 0.94 -3.73 15.27
C SER A 13 0.49 -4.42 13.98
N ARG A 14 -0.80 -4.75 13.84
CA ARG A 14 -1.35 -5.32 12.61
C ARG A 14 -1.26 -4.36 11.43
N VAL A 15 -1.63 -3.11 11.63
CA VAL A 15 -1.53 -2.06 10.59
C VAL A 15 -0.08 -1.87 10.17
N ARG A 16 0.84 -1.83 11.14
CA ARG A 16 2.27 -1.64 10.89
C ARG A 16 2.85 -2.70 9.95
N ILE A 17 2.47 -3.97 10.11
CA ILE A 17 2.93 -5.05 9.22
C ILE A 17 2.54 -4.77 7.77
N VAL A 18 1.30 -4.34 7.52
CA VAL A 18 0.84 -4.00 6.17
C VAL A 18 1.62 -2.81 5.61
N VAL A 19 1.79 -1.76 6.41
CA VAL A 19 2.54 -0.56 6.02
C VAL A 19 4.01 -0.89 5.70
N GLU A 20 4.69 -1.69 6.53
CA GLU A 20 6.08 -2.09 6.30
C GLU A 20 6.24 -2.90 5.01
N ASN A 21 5.31 -3.81 4.71
CA ASN A 21 5.29 -4.56 3.46
C ASN A 21 5.13 -3.65 2.24
N VAL A 22 4.23 -2.67 2.31
CA VAL A 22 4.03 -1.66 1.26
C VAL A 22 5.28 -0.80 1.07
N ILE A 23 5.87 -0.29 2.15
CA ILE A 23 7.12 0.50 2.11
C ILE A 23 8.26 -0.31 1.51
N CYS A 24 8.40 -1.59 1.86
CA CYS A 24 9.38 -2.48 1.23
C CYS A 24 9.14 -2.60 -0.29
N GLY A 25 7.88 -2.67 -0.70
CA GLY A 25 7.47 -2.63 -2.10
C GLY A 25 7.83 -1.33 -2.83
N ILE A 26 7.68 -0.18 -2.16
CA ILE A 26 7.99 1.16 -2.68
C ILE A 26 9.51 1.36 -2.82
N LYS A 27 10.29 0.89 -1.83
CA LYS A 27 11.77 0.95 -1.80
C LYS A 27 12.46 0.17 -2.94
N ARG A 28 11.72 -0.51 -3.80
CA ARG A 28 12.24 -1.01 -5.09
C ARG A 28 12.68 0.14 -6.00
N CYS A 29 12.04 1.30 -5.92
CA CYS A 29 12.53 2.53 -6.52
C CYS A 29 13.75 2.99 -5.71
N ARG A 30 14.98 2.78 -6.20
CA ARG A 30 16.20 3.06 -5.41
C ARG A 30 16.31 4.50 -4.91
N ILE A 31 15.72 5.45 -5.64
CA ILE A 31 15.68 6.87 -5.25
C ILE A 31 15.01 7.13 -3.89
N VAL A 32 14.07 6.29 -3.44
CA VAL A 32 13.46 6.36 -2.10
C VAL A 32 14.12 5.45 -1.07
N LYS A 33 15.04 4.58 -1.50
CA LYS A 33 15.80 3.67 -0.62
C LYS A 33 17.12 4.30 -0.20
N ASP A 34 17.83 4.86 -1.17
CA ASP A 34 19.16 5.44 -0.99
C ASP A 34 19.02 6.92 -0.58
N THR A 35 20.12 7.54 -0.12
CA THR A 35 20.12 8.94 0.29
C THR A 35 19.75 9.85 -0.89
N LEU A 36 18.61 10.54 -0.79
CA LEU A 36 18.20 11.56 -1.74
C LEU A 36 19.11 12.79 -1.61
N ARG A 37 19.84 13.14 -2.66
CA ARG A 37 20.78 14.29 -2.69
C ARG A 37 20.22 15.54 -3.37
N LEU A 38 18.95 15.51 -3.77
CA LEU A 38 18.29 16.67 -4.38
C LEU A 38 17.97 17.69 -3.29
N THR A 39 18.31 18.96 -3.54
CA THR A 39 18.18 20.06 -2.57
C THR A 39 16.95 20.94 -2.80
N LYS A 40 16.16 20.65 -3.85
CA LYS A 40 14.94 21.39 -4.14
C LYS A 40 13.91 21.17 -3.05
N GLU A 41 13.22 22.24 -2.65
CA GLU A 41 12.14 22.17 -1.66
C GLU A 41 11.04 21.17 -2.09
N ASN A 42 10.52 20.40 -1.13
CA ASN A 42 9.45 19.41 -1.31
C ASN A 42 9.74 18.28 -2.31
N ILE A 43 10.97 18.14 -2.79
CA ILE A 43 11.31 17.10 -3.78
C ILE A 43 11.21 15.68 -3.23
N SER A 44 11.45 15.50 -1.92
CA SER A 44 11.31 14.20 -1.25
C SER A 44 9.88 13.67 -1.31
N ASP A 45 8.91 14.55 -1.11
CA ASP A 45 7.49 14.16 -1.08
C ASP A 45 7.00 13.79 -2.48
N VAL A 46 7.38 14.58 -3.49
CA VAL A 46 7.10 14.28 -4.90
C VAL A 46 7.72 12.94 -5.32
N VAL A 47 8.98 12.70 -4.92
CA VAL A 47 9.67 11.44 -5.22
C VAL A 47 8.98 10.26 -4.54
N MET A 48 8.53 10.41 -3.29
CA MET A 48 7.76 9.39 -2.58
C MET A 48 6.41 9.13 -3.26
N GLU A 49 5.67 10.18 -3.63
CA GLU A 49 4.36 10.08 -4.29
C GLU A 49 4.46 9.32 -5.61
N ILE A 50 5.46 9.65 -6.44
CA ILE A 50 5.72 8.93 -7.70
C ILE A 50 6.05 7.46 -7.41
N ALA A 51 6.90 7.18 -6.41
CA ALA A 51 7.27 5.81 -6.07
C ALA A 51 6.06 4.99 -5.54
N CYS A 52 5.16 5.62 -4.78
CA CYS A 52 3.87 5.05 -4.37
C CYS A 52 2.99 4.75 -5.59
N GLY A 53 2.87 5.68 -6.54
CA GLY A 53 2.13 5.47 -7.78
C GLY A 53 2.67 4.30 -8.60
N LEU A 54 3.99 4.22 -8.76
CA LEU A 54 4.65 3.10 -9.45
C LEU A 54 4.46 1.77 -8.71
N HIS A 55 4.47 1.77 -7.38
CA HIS A 55 4.16 0.60 -6.58
C HIS A 55 2.72 0.12 -6.81
N ASN A 56 1.75 1.05 -6.76
CA ASN A 56 0.34 0.76 -6.96
C ASN A 56 0.10 0.18 -8.36
N LEU A 57 0.65 0.82 -9.40
CA LEU A 57 0.59 0.33 -10.78
C LEU A 57 1.12 -1.11 -10.87
N ARG A 58 2.27 -1.39 -10.27
CA ARG A 58 2.85 -2.74 -10.23
C ARG A 58 1.95 -3.75 -9.51
N VAL A 59 1.28 -3.34 -8.42
CA VAL A 59 0.36 -4.22 -7.68
C VAL A 59 -0.87 -4.53 -8.55
N THR A 60 -1.45 -3.53 -9.20
CA THR A 60 -2.59 -3.70 -10.11
C THR A 60 -2.29 -4.71 -11.21
N PHE A 61 -1.09 -4.71 -11.80
CA PHE A 61 -0.74 -5.69 -12.83
C PHE A 61 -0.43 -7.09 -12.29
N ARG A 62 -0.04 -7.24 -11.02
CA ARG A 62 0.24 -8.55 -10.42
C ARG A 62 -1.00 -9.22 -9.84
N HIS A 63 -1.87 -8.41 -9.25
CA HIS A 63 -3.14 -8.82 -8.68
C HIS A 63 -4.17 -7.87 -9.28
N PRO A 64 -4.67 -8.15 -10.50
CA PRO A 64 -5.73 -7.36 -11.07
C PRO A 64 -6.87 -7.32 -10.07
N ILE A 65 -7.39 -6.11 -9.83
CA ILE A 65 -8.58 -5.93 -9.02
C ILE A 65 -9.64 -6.82 -9.65
N GLN A 66 -10.21 -7.74 -8.87
CA GLN A 66 -11.34 -8.53 -9.32
C GLN A 66 -12.49 -7.57 -9.53
N THR A 67 -12.74 -7.22 -10.79
CA THR A 67 -13.91 -6.44 -11.18
C THR A 67 -15.07 -7.40 -11.29
N ILE A 68 -16.06 -7.22 -10.41
CA ILE A 68 -17.34 -7.89 -10.56
C ILE A 68 -18.07 -7.22 -11.72
N ASP A 69 -18.44 -7.98 -12.73
CA ASP A 69 -19.27 -7.46 -13.81
C ASP A 69 -20.72 -7.38 -13.32
N ILE A 70 -21.14 -6.19 -12.90
CA ILE A 70 -22.52 -5.93 -12.46
C ILE A 70 -23.56 -6.09 -13.57
N THR A 71 -23.13 -6.20 -14.82
CA THR A 71 -24.02 -6.50 -15.95
C THR A 71 -24.17 -8.01 -16.19
N ASN A 72 -23.30 -8.83 -15.59
CA ASN A 72 -23.38 -10.28 -15.60
C ASN A 72 -24.09 -10.79 -14.33
N LEU A 73 -25.41 -10.95 -14.42
CA LEU A 73 -26.27 -11.41 -13.32
C LEU A 73 -25.96 -12.83 -12.82
N GLU A 74 -25.20 -13.64 -13.57
CA GLU A 74 -24.82 -15.00 -13.13
C GLU A 74 -23.77 -14.98 -11.99
N GLU A 75 -22.86 -13.99 -11.96
CA GLU A 75 -21.82 -13.88 -10.93
C GLU A 75 -22.37 -13.45 -9.56
N LEU A 76 -23.53 -12.78 -9.53
CA LEU A 76 -24.20 -12.36 -8.28
C LEU A 76 -24.89 -13.52 -7.56
N SER A 77 -25.08 -14.67 -8.22
CA SER A 77 -25.66 -15.86 -7.61
C SER A 77 -24.68 -16.64 -6.72
N TYR A 78 -23.37 -16.40 -6.87
CA TYR A 78 -22.30 -16.99 -6.05
C TYR A 78 -22.16 -16.36 -4.65
N PHE A 79 -22.89 -15.28 -4.38
CA PHE A 79 -22.94 -14.61 -3.06
C PHE A 79 -24.18 -14.99 -2.22
N LYS A 80 -24.91 -16.04 -2.61
CA LYS A 80 -26.01 -16.60 -1.81
C LYS A 80 -25.55 -17.77 -0.93
#